data_AF-A0A183HMU8-F1
#
_entry.id   AF-A0A183HMU8-F1
#
_cell.length_a   1.000
_cell.length_b   1.000
_cell.length_c   1.000
_cell.angle_alpha   90.00
_cell.angle_beta   90.00
_cell.angle_gamma   90.00
#
_symmetry.space_group_name_H-M   'P 1'
#
loop_
_entity.id
_entity.type
_entity.pdbx_description
1 polymer ?
#
loop_
_entity_poly.entity_id
_entity_poly.type
_entity_poly.pdbx_seq_one_letter_code
_entity_poly.pdbx_strand_id
1 'polypeptide(L)'
;MHLRSYVCDEDVDVAVRIILESFISTQKASVMRQMRKNFERYIFVSRDHNELLLYLLKQLVKDQLHYERARHNERTLSAISIPESDFTEKMIDPSPYLLKQKTVHRSFQLARNSATISH
;
A
#
# COMPACT_ATOMS: atom_id res chain seq x y z
N MET A 1 -9.04 7.26 -2.39
CA MET A 1 -10.17 6.83 -1.54
C MET A 1 -10.61 5.45 -1.98
N HIS A 2 -10.83 4.53 -1.03
CA HIS A 2 -11.37 3.20 -1.31
C HIS A 2 -12.91 3.25 -1.28
N LEU A 3 -13.60 2.60 -2.22
CA LEU A 3 -15.06 2.44 -2.17
C LEU A 3 -15.44 1.33 -1.18
N ARG A 4 -15.26 1.59 0.12
CA ARG A 4 -15.73 0.71 1.21
C ARG A 4 -16.95 1.37 1.87
N SER A 5 -17.93 0.56 2.24
CA SER A 5 -19.14 1.00 2.95
C SER A 5 -19.00 0.94 4.48
N TYR A 6 -17.81 0.61 4.99
CA TYR A 6 -17.49 0.52 6.41
C TYR A 6 -16.19 1.25 6.70
N VAL A 7 -16.14 1.86 7.87
CA VAL A 7 -14.97 2.59 8.38
C VAL A 7 -14.13 1.61 9.20
N CYS A 8 -12.82 1.60 8.95
CA CYS A 8 -11.86 0.85 9.76
C CYS A 8 -10.99 1.80 10.58
N ASP A 9 -10.28 1.27 11.58
CA ASP A 9 -9.42 2.08 12.47
C ASP A 9 -8.37 2.87 11.69
N GLU A 10 -7.87 2.34 10.57
CA GLU A 10 -6.92 3.06 9.72
C GLU A 10 -7.55 4.26 8.99
N ASP A 11 -8.83 4.17 8.62
CA ASP A 11 -9.56 5.29 8.01
C ASP A 11 -9.78 6.41 9.06
N VAL A 12 -9.96 6.03 10.33
CA VAL A 12 -10.06 6.95 11.47
C VAL A 12 -8.71 7.66 11.68
N ASP A 13 -7.59 6.93 11.68
CA ASP A 13 -6.26 7.51 11.81
C ASP A 13 -5.94 8.51 10.70
N VAL A 14 -6.31 8.18 9.45
CA VAL A 14 -6.15 9.10 8.32
C VAL A 14 -7.03 10.34 8.48
N ALA A 15 -8.28 10.19 8.94
CA ALA A 15 -9.18 11.32 9.19
C ALA A 15 -8.65 12.24 10.29
N VAL A 16 -8.22 11.67 11.42
CA VAL A 16 -7.62 12.41 12.56
C VAL A 16 -6.40 13.20 12.10
N ARG A 17 -5.51 12.58 11.30
CA ARG A 17 -4.35 13.27 10.74
C ARG A 17 -4.73 14.46 9.87
N ILE A 18 -5.67 14.29 8.93
CA ILE A 18 -6.10 15.37 8.02
C ILE A 18 -6.68 16.55 8.81
N ILE A 19 -7.53 16.25 9.81
CA ILE A 19 -8.12 17.25 10.68
C ILE A 19 -7.02 18.00 11.45
N LEU A 20 -6.09 17.28 12.08
CA LEU A 20 -4.99 17.89 12.82
C LEU A 20 -4.06 18.73 11.93
N GLU A 21 -3.67 18.24 10.76
CA GLU A 21 -2.86 18.99 9.79
C GLU A 21 -3.55 20.29 9.37
N SER A 22 -4.84 20.22 9.01
CA SER A 22 -5.62 21.39 8.62
C SER A 22 -5.75 22.40 9.77
N PHE A 23 -6.09 21.95 10.97
CA PHE A 23 -6.27 22.80 12.14
C PHE A 23 -4.96 23.45 12.62
N ILE A 24 -3.86 22.70 12.62
CA ILE A 24 -2.55 23.21 13.00
C ILE A 24 -2.09 24.26 11.98
N SER A 25 -2.31 24.02 10.68
CA SER A 25 -1.88 24.95 9.62
C SER A 25 -2.48 26.36 9.72
N THR A 26 -3.64 26.51 10.38
CA THR A 26 -4.30 27.81 10.54
C THR A 26 -3.87 28.57 11.80
N GLN A 27 -2.97 28.01 12.63
CA GLN A 27 -2.53 28.65 13.88
C GLN A 27 -1.30 29.55 13.68
N LYS A 28 -1.06 30.44 14.65
CA LYS A 28 0.17 31.26 14.71
C LYS A 28 1.42 30.35 14.82
N ALA A 29 2.53 30.77 14.23
CA ALA A 29 3.74 29.94 14.07
C ALA A 29 4.28 29.32 15.37
N SER A 30 4.25 30.05 16.49
CA SER A 30 4.67 29.52 17.80
C SER A 30 3.75 28.38 18.27
N VAL A 31 2.44 28.55 18.10
CA VAL A 31 1.43 27.55 18.44
C VAL A 31 1.54 26.34 17.51
N MET A 32 1.75 26.56 16.20
CA MET A 32 1.94 25.46 15.25
C MET A 32 3.09 24.54 15.68
N ARG A 33 4.24 25.11 16.03
CA ARG A 33 5.42 24.33 16.48
C ARG A 33 5.11 23.53 17.74
N GLN A 34 4.42 24.13 18.71
CA GLN A 34 4.02 23.45 19.93
C GLN A 34 3.02 22.31 19.65
N MET A 35 2.02 22.55 18.80
CA MET A 35 1.00 21.56 18.46
C MET A 35 1.59 20.39 17.65
N ARG A 36 2.48 20.64 16.69
CA ARG A 36 3.17 19.56 15.95
C ARG A 36 3.98 18.66 16.89
N LYS A 37 4.62 19.23 17.91
CA LYS A 37 5.34 18.45 18.92
C LYS A 37 4.38 17.64 19.80
N ASN A 38 3.26 18.22 20.22
CA ASN A 38 2.31 17.54 21.10
C ASN A 38 1.52 16.43 20.39
N PHE A 39 1.24 16.60 19.09
CA PHE A 39 0.45 15.66 18.28
C PHE A 39 1.30 14.81 17.32
N GLU A 40 2.61 14.77 17.52
CA GLU A 40 3.57 14.10 16.63
C GLU A 40 3.13 12.67 16.28
N ARG A 41 2.71 11.88 17.28
CA ARG A 41 2.26 10.49 17.07
C ARG A 41 1.10 10.39 16.09
N TYR A 42 0.11 11.28 16.18
CA TYR A 42 -1.07 11.26 15.31
C TYR A 42 -0.77 11.77 13.90
N ILE A 43 0.31 12.55 13.73
CA ILE A 43 0.71 13.09 12.43
C ILE A 43 1.59 12.08 11.66
N PHE A 44 2.50 11.37 12.36
CA PHE A 44 3.52 10.54 11.74
C PHE A 44 3.18 9.05 11.57
N VAL A 45 2.22 8.50 12.32
CA VAL A 45 1.86 7.05 12.33
C VAL A 45 1.68 6.40 10.94
N SER A 46 1.19 7.13 9.93
CA SER A 46 0.94 6.56 8.60
C SER A 46 2.07 6.78 7.57
N ARG A 47 3.16 7.48 7.92
CA ARG A 47 4.33 7.66 7.02
C ARG A 47 5.14 6.37 6.87
N ASP A 48 5.33 5.63 7.96
CA ASP A 48 6.20 4.45 8.00
C ASP A 48 5.73 3.30 7.10
N HIS A 49 4.41 3.18 6.88
CA HIS A 49 3.83 2.14 6.03
C HIS A 49 4.27 2.25 4.55
N ASN A 50 4.37 3.48 4.03
CA ASN A 50 4.80 3.70 2.65
C ASN A 50 6.30 3.49 2.47
N GLU A 51 7.10 3.82 3.48
CA GLU A 51 8.55 3.59 3.47
C GLU A 51 8.88 2.10 3.53
N LEU A 52 8.16 1.35 4.37
CA LEU A 52 8.26 -0.10 4.44
C LEU A 52 7.85 -0.76 3.11
N LEU A 53 6.77 -0.30 2.49
CA LEU A 53 6.31 -0.79 1.19
C LEU A 53 7.35 -0.56 0.09
N LEU A 54 7.92 0.64 0.06
CA LEU A 54 8.97 1.01 -0.89
C LEU A 54 10.25 0.21 -0.64
N TYR A 55 10.60 -0.05 0.62
CA TYR A 55 11.73 -0.91 0.99
C TYR A 55 11.53 -2.34 0.47
N LEU A 56 10.34 -2.90 0.66
CA LEU A 56 9.99 -4.24 0.20
C LEU A 56 10.04 -4.35 -1.33
N LEU A 57 9.50 -3.35 -2.04
CA LEU A 57 9.53 -3.29 -3.49
C LEU A 57 10.98 -3.23 -4.01
N LYS A 58 11.83 -2.39 -3.41
CA LYS A 58 13.26 -2.33 -3.75
C LYS A 58 13.96 -3.66 -3.54
N GLN A 59 13.58 -4.41 -2.52
CA GLN A 59 14.15 -5.75 -2.26
C GLN A 59 13.75 -6.73 -3.35
N LEU A 60 12.46 -6.81 -3.73
CA LEU A 60 11.99 -7.69 -4.81
C LEU A 60 12.62 -7.33 -6.17
N VAL A 61 12.76 -6.05 -6.47
CA VAL A 61 13.42 -5.59 -7.71
C VAL A 61 14.89 -6.03 -7.73
N LYS A 62 15.60 -5.93 -6.60
CA LYS A 62 16.98 -6.43 -6.50
C LYS A 62 17.06 -7.93 -6.71
N ASP A 63 16.19 -8.70 -6.05
CA ASP A 63 16.15 -10.16 -6.16
C ASP A 63 15.92 -10.59 -7.61
N GLN A 64 14.92 -9.99 -8.29
CA GLN A 64 14.63 -10.27 -9.69
C GLN A 64 15.78 -9.86 -10.62
N LEU A 65 16.42 -8.71 -10.36
CA LEU A 65 17.58 -8.26 -11.12
C LEU A 65 18.78 -9.20 -10.97
N HIS A 66 19.01 -9.75 -9.77
CA HIS A 66 20.04 -10.74 -9.53
C HIS A 66 19.74 -12.04 -10.29
N TYR A 67 18.50 -12.51 -10.27
CA TYR A 67 18.06 -13.69 -11.01
C TYR A 67 18.25 -13.55 -12.53
N GLU A 68 17.79 -12.43 -13.10
CA GLU A 68 17.92 -12.19 -14.55
C GLU A 68 19.37 -12.00 -14.99
N ARG A 69 20.23 -11.38 -14.18
CA ARG A 69 21.67 -11.27 -14.47
C ARG A 69 22.40 -12.60 -14.42
N ALA A 70 22.02 -13.50 -13.50
CA ALA A 70 22.59 -14.84 -13.43
C ALA A 70 22.16 -15.71 -14.63
N ARG A 71 21.01 -15.41 -15.23
CA ARG A 71 20.46 -16.13 -16.39
C ARG A 71 20.88 -15.53 -17.74
N HIS A 72 21.06 -14.22 -17.82
CA HIS A 72 21.41 -13.49 -19.03
C HIS A 72 22.71 -12.70 -18.82
N ASN A 73 23.82 -13.18 -19.41
CA ASN A 73 25.10 -12.50 -19.44
C ASN A 73 25.02 -11.16 -20.20
N GLU A 74 24.69 -10.07 -19.51
CA GLU A 74 24.91 -8.68 -19.96
C GLU A 74 23.93 -8.11 -21.01
N ARG A 75 22.63 -8.41 -20.92
CA ARG A 75 21.64 -7.53 -21.57
C ARG A 75 21.11 -6.51 -20.57
N THR A 76 21.25 -5.23 -20.92
CA THR A 76 20.63 -4.12 -20.20
C THR A 76 19.12 -4.35 -20.16
N LEU A 77 18.60 -4.72 -18.99
CA LEU A 77 17.16 -4.95 -18.81
C LEU A 77 16.46 -3.59 -18.80
N SER A 78 15.64 -3.32 -19.81
CA SER A 78 14.84 -2.09 -19.90
C SER A 78 13.59 -2.12 -19.00
N ALA A 79 13.14 -3.32 -18.62
CA ALA A 79 11.99 -3.53 -17.74
C ALA A 79 12.15 -4.83 -16.93
N ILE A 80 11.68 -4.82 -15.69
CA ILE A 80 11.66 -5.98 -14.78
C ILE A 80 10.20 -6.25 -14.44
N SER A 81 9.71 -7.44 -14.78
CA SER A 81 8.36 -7.89 -14.43
C SER A 81 8.41 -8.66 -13.12
N ILE A 82 7.70 -8.19 -12.10
CA ILE A 82 7.58 -8.84 -10.80
C ILE A 82 6.12 -9.25 -10.65
N PRO A 83 5.82 -10.54 -10.46
CA PRO A 83 4.45 -10.98 -10.25
C PRO A 83 3.93 -10.45 -8.92
N GLU A 84 2.69 -9.98 -8.93
CA GLU A 84 2.04 -9.36 -7.76
C GLU A 84 1.88 -10.32 -6.57
N SER A 85 1.96 -11.64 -6.82
CA SER A 85 1.97 -12.68 -5.77
C SER A 85 3.11 -12.49 -4.79
N ASP A 86 4.31 -12.24 -5.30
CA ASP A 86 5.56 -12.21 -4.54
C ASP A 86 5.61 -10.96 -3.64
N PHE A 87 4.96 -9.89 -4.10
CA PHE A 87 4.76 -8.68 -3.33
C PHE A 87 3.79 -8.93 -2.17
N THR A 88 2.67 -9.60 -2.40
CA THR A 88 1.69 -9.90 -1.35
C THR A 88 2.18 -10.93 -0.32
N GLU A 89 3.08 -11.84 -0.70
CA GLU A 89 3.63 -12.87 0.18
C GLU A 89 4.74 -12.32 1.10
N LYS A 90 5.55 -11.37 0.61
CA LYS A 90 6.59 -10.71 1.42
C LYS A 90 6.04 -9.65 2.39
N MET A 91 4.77 -9.27 2.28
CA MET A 91 4.14 -8.39 3.27
C MET A 91 3.81 -9.19 4.53
N ILE A 92 4.61 -9.01 5.59
CA ILE A 92 4.41 -9.65 6.92
C ILE A 92 3.02 -9.34 7.48
N ASP A 93 2.48 -8.15 7.16
CA ASP A 93 1.10 -7.82 7.36
C ASP A 93 0.49 -7.46 6.00
N PRO A 94 -0.20 -8.38 5.33
CA PRO A 94 -0.98 -8.04 4.16
C PRO A 94 -2.14 -7.20 4.69
N SER A 95 -1.92 -5.89 4.76
CA SER A 95 -2.94 -4.89 5.05
C SER A 95 -4.25 -5.39 4.45
N PRO A 96 -5.32 -5.62 5.25
CA PRO A 96 -6.51 -6.40 4.86
C PRO A 96 -7.16 -5.97 3.53
N TYR A 97 -6.80 -4.78 3.06
CA TYR A 97 -7.20 -4.12 1.84
C TYR A 97 -6.65 -4.77 0.56
N LEU A 98 -5.44 -5.34 0.58
CA LEU A 98 -4.84 -5.98 -0.62
C LEU A 98 -5.43 -7.38 -0.89
N LEU A 99 -5.64 -8.17 0.17
CA LEU A 99 -6.21 -9.52 0.04
C LEU A 99 -7.70 -9.53 -0.32
N LYS A 100 -8.48 -8.54 0.17
CA LYS A 100 -9.91 -8.48 -0.15
C LYS A 100 -10.20 -8.02 -1.58
N GLN A 101 -9.39 -7.14 -2.17
CA GLN A 101 -9.57 -6.75 -3.59
C GLN A 101 -9.35 -7.95 -4.53
N LYS A 102 -8.32 -8.77 -4.27
CA LYS A 102 -8.08 -10.01 -5.04
C LYS A 102 -9.17 -11.05 -4.85
N THR A 103 -9.67 -11.24 -3.63
CA THR A 103 -10.73 -12.24 -3.36
C THR A 103 -12.03 -11.88 -4.06
N VAL A 104 -12.46 -10.62 -4.01
CA VAL A 104 -13.69 -10.15 -4.68
C VAL A 104 -13.56 -10.28 -6.20
N HIS A 105 -12.44 -9.87 -6.80
CA HIS A 105 -12.25 -9.99 -8.24
C HIS A 105 -12.22 -11.45 -8.72
N ARG A 106 -11.59 -12.34 -7.95
CA ARG A 106 -11.56 -13.79 -8.23
C ARG A 106 -12.94 -14.43 -8.14
N SER A 107 -13.75 -14.07 -7.14
CA SER A 107 -15.14 -14.55 -7.05
C SER A 107 -16.03 -14.02 -8.19
N PHE A 108 -15.83 -12.78 -8.65
CA PHE A 108 -16.56 -12.23 -9.80
C PHE A 108 -16.18 -12.89 -11.13
N GLN A 109 -14.91 -13.23 -11.34
CA GLN A 109 -14.48 -13.97 -12.54
C GLN A 109 -14.93 -15.44 -12.52
N LEU A 110 -14.93 -16.10 -11.36
CA LEU A 110 -15.48 -17.45 -11.21
C LEU A 110 -17.00 -17.46 -11.48
N ALA A 111 -17.74 -16.47 -10.98
CA ALA A 111 -19.18 -16.33 -11.24
C ALA A 111 -19.52 -16.03 -12.72
N ARG A 112 -18.66 -15.29 -13.43
CA ARG A 112 -18.82 -15.03 -14.87
C ARG A 112 -18.57 -16.27 -15.74
N ASN A 113 -17.65 -17.13 -15.32
CA ASN A 113 -17.28 -18.33 -16.09
C ASN A 113 -18.22 -19.52 -15.85
N SER A 114 -19.01 -19.51 -14.77
CA SER A 114 -20.07 -20.51 -14.52
C SER A 114 -21.39 -20.22 -15.24
N ALA A 115 -21.52 -19.07 -15.92
CA ALA A 115 -22.77 -18.62 -16.56
C ALA A 115 -22.83 -18.88 -18.08
N THR A 116 -21.86 -19.57 -18.67
CA THR A 116 -21.76 -19.79 -20.14
C THR A 116 -21.75 -21.26 -20.57
N ILE A 117 -22.34 -22.18 -19.80
CA ILE A 117 -22.60 -23.55 -20.26
C ILE A 117 -24.07 -23.90 -20.04
N SER A 118 -24.90 -23.54 -21.00
CA SER A 118 -26.18 -24.20 -21.33
C SER A 118 -26.67 -23.65 -22.67
N HIS A 119 -26.23 -24.28 -23.76
CA HIS A 119 -27.13 -24.92 -24.73
C HIS A 119 -26.35 -25.79 -25.71
#